data_AF-A0AAW9KRB4-F1
#
_entry.id   AF-A0AAW9KRB4-F1
#
_cell.length_a   1.000
_cell.length_b   1.000
_cell.length_c   1.000
_cell.angle_alpha   90.00
_cell.angle_beta   90.00
_cell.angle_gamma   90.00
#
_symmetry.space_group_name_H-M   'P 1'
#
loop_
_entity.id
_entity.type
_entity.pdbx_description
1 polymer ?
#
loop_
_entity_poly.entity_id
_entity_poly.type
_entity_poly.pdbx_seq_one_letter_code
_entity_poly.pdbx_strand_id
1 'polypeptide(L)' 'MSDDGGRPCPLCETPMYHRHCKYVCPRHGVVYDCADTFY' A
#
# COMPACT_ATOMS: atom_id res chain seq x y z
N MET A 1 3.28 -12.69 16.53
CA MET A 1 3.02 -13.26 15.19
C MET A 1 1.97 -12.38 14.53
N SER A 2 2.38 -11.24 13.99
CA SER A 2 1.49 -10.38 13.20
C SER A 2 2.22 -10.07 11.91
N ASP A 3 2.07 -11.01 10.99
CA ASP A 3 2.02 -10.80 9.54
C ASP A 3 2.40 -9.40 9.03
N ASP A 4 3.70 -9.15 8.88
CA ASP A 4 4.23 -8.08 8.02
C ASP A 4 4.37 -8.61 6.57
N GLY A 5 3.35 -9.34 6.12
CA GLY A 5 3.33 -10.09 4.86
C GLY A 5 2.40 -9.50 3.82
N GLY A 6 2.50 -8.19 3.53
CA GLY A 6 1.84 -7.58 2.38
C GLY A 6 0.31 -7.51 2.50
N ARG A 7 -0.15 -6.57 3.33
CA ARG A 7 -1.57 -6.26 3.54
C ARG A 7 -2.31 -6.16 2.19
N PRO A 8 -3.44 -6.86 2.00
CA PRO A 8 -4.33 -6.56 0.89
C PRO A 8 -4.91 -5.15 1.07
N CYS A 9 -5.38 -4.53 -0.01
CA CYS A 9 -5.92 -3.17 0.05
C CYS A 9 -7.08 -3.09 1.07
N PRO A 10 -7.05 -2.19 2.07
CA PRO A 10 -8.12 -2.13 3.07
C PRO A 10 -9.46 -1.65 2.50
N LEU A 11 -9.48 -1.07 1.31
CA LEU A 11 -10.71 -0.62 0.65
C LEU A 11 -11.42 -1.72 -0.12
N CYS A 12 -10.68 -2.71 -0.63
CA CYS A 12 -11.21 -3.62 -1.63
C CYS A 12 -10.54 -5.00 -1.66
N GLU A 13 -9.68 -5.28 -0.69
CA GLU A 13 -8.98 -6.54 -0.46
C GLU A 13 -8.12 -7.02 -1.65
N THR A 14 -7.85 -6.14 -2.61
CA THR A 14 -7.05 -6.46 -3.79
C THR A 14 -5.57 -6.54 -3.42
N PRO A 15 -4.82 -7.50 -3.96
CA PRO A 15 -3.37 -7.54 -3.80
C PRO A 15 -2.77 -6.20 -4.25
N MET A 16 -2.09 -5.54 -3.32
CA MET A 16 -1.35 -4.32 -3.58
C MET A 16 0.06 -4.68 -4.04
N TYR A 17 0.63 -3.86 -4.92
CA TYR A 17 2.02 -3.99 -5.30
C TYR A 17 2.85 -2.90 -4.63
N HIS A 18 4.05 -3.28 -4.21
CA HIS A 18 5.01 -2.36 -3.64
C HIS A 18 5.80 -1.70 -4.78
N ARG A 19 5.75 -0.37 -4.86
CA ARG A 19 6.44 0.42 -5.87
C ARG A 19 7.36 1.42 -5.18
N HIS A 20 8.67 1.19 -5.23
CA HIS A 20 9.68 1.94 -4.47
C HIS A 20 9.50 1.82 -2.96
N CYS A 21 8.86 2.80 -2.32
CA CYS A 21 8.55 2.79 -0.90
C CYS A 21 7.05 3.01 -0.61
N LYS A 22 6.21 2.84 -1.63
CA LYS A 22 4.75 2.98 -1.53
C LYS A 22 4.04 1.66 -1.82
N TYR A 23 2.95 1.41 -1.11
CA TYR A 23 2.00 0.35 -1.42
C TYR A 23 0.88 0.92 -2.28
N VAL A 24 0.70 0.33 -3.47
CA VAL A 24 -0.25 0.80 -4.47
C VAL A 24 -1.30 -0.28 -4.74
N CYS A 25 -2.56 0.08 -4.55
CA CYS A 25 -3.69 -0.69 -5.03
C CYS A 25 -3.96 -0.33 -6.50
N PRO A 26 -4.10 -1.32 -7.41
CA PRO A 26 -4.40 -1.04 -8.82
C PRO A 26 -5.78 -0.40 -9.05
N ARG A 27 -6.72 -0.53 -8.10
CA ARG A 27 -8.06 0.05 -8.18
C ARG A 27 -8.17 1.44 -7.56
N HIS A 28 -7.41 1.71 -6.49
CA HIS A 28 -7.56 2.91 -5.67
C HIS A 28 -6.34 3.84 -5.71
N GLY A 29 -5.22 3.39 -6.28
CA GLY A 29 -3.97 4.13 -6.27
C GLY A 29 -3.14 3.89 -5.01
N VAL A 30 -2.41 4.91 -4.58
CA VAL A 30 -1.45 4.79 -3.48
C VAL A 30 -2.19 4.72 -2.14
N VAL A 31 -1.94 3.67 -1.36
CA VAL A 31 -2.60 3.43 -0.05
C VAL A 31 -1.65 3.75 1.09
N TYR A 32 -0.35 3.47 0.92
CA TYR A 32 0.70 3.86 1.84
C TYR A 32 1.84 4.45 1.04
N ASP A 33 2.35 5.61 1.41
CA ASP A 33 3.47 6.27 0.73
C ASP A 33 4.48 6.73 1.78
N CYS A 34 5.76 6.39 1.59
CA CYS A 34 6.83 6.88 2.48
C CYS A 34 7.34 8.27 2.07
N ALA A 35 7.01 8.73 0.88
CA ALA A 35 7.50 9.95 0.25
C ALA A 35 6.50 11.11 0.35
N ASP A 36 5.33 10.91 0.97
CA ASP A 36 4.41 11.98 1.37
C ASP A 36 5.00 12.73 2.57
N THR A 37 6.12 13.40 2.33
CA THR A 37 6.74 14.37 3.22
C THR A 37 6.30 15.76 2.77
N PHE A 38 4.99 16.05 2.74
CA PHE A 38 4.53 17.41 2.47
C PHE A 38 4.67 18.25 3.75
N TYR A 39 5.81 18.95 3.81
CA TYR A 39 6.04 20.17 4.59
C TYR A 39 5.66 21.38 3.72
#